data_AF-A0A5K1JZ83-F1
#
_entry.id   AF-A0A5K1JZ83-F1
#
_cell.length_a   1.000
_cell.length_b   1.000
_cell.length_c   1.000
_cell.angle_alpha   90.00
_cell.angle_beta   90.00
_cell.angle_gamma   90.00
#
_symmetry.space_group_name_H-M   'P 1'
#
loop_
_entity.id
_entity.type
_entity.pdbx_description
1 polymer ?
#
loop_
_entity_poly.entity_id
_entity_poly.type
_entity_poly.pdbx_seq_one_letter_code
_entity_poly.pdbx_strand_id
1 'polypeptide(L)'
;MSSTGWPNNLTFVDDLDSRIRYSAGWQVVTGGAEVDGTKHGADKAGMSATFNFTGEEPPPSKPKPFIALVVGSLGSVDVYGIPSTTYAIDGDIVGTYTAPVLGPGLFRLNQTFLDSPTLDAASHTLVITNVNGTSPNVFWLDYILFAASTPPPPASSTITSSTTTSTNTQPSSSVPHKSNDVAIVGGVIGGIGGLALLAGLLLWWLSRR
;
A
#
# COMPACT_ATOMS: atom_id res chain seq x y z
N MET A 1 15.56 23.36 22.46
CA MET A 1 14.50 22.44 21.98
C MET A 1 14.70 22.27 20.48
N SER A 2 15.43 21.25 20.07
CA SER A 2 15.71 20.98 18.65
C SER A 2 14.45 20.50 17.97
N SER A 3 13.86 21.32 17.10
CA SER A 3 12.82 20.84 16.19
C SER A 3 13.47 19.77 15.31
N THR A 4 13.15 18.51 15.55
CA THR A 4 13.51 17.43 14.65
C THR A 4 13.07 17.83 13.25
N GLY A 5 13.98 17.92 12.29
CA GLY A 5 13.77 18.50 10.95
C GLY A 5 12.71 17.79 10.08
N TRP A 6 11.93 16.87 10.65
CA TRP A 6 10.90 16.10 9.98
C TRP A 6 9.88 17.02 9.29
N PRO A 7 9.50 16.74 8.04
CA PRO A 7 8.37 17.40 7.39
C PRO A 7 7.09 17.22 8.22
N ASN A 8 6.32 18.29 8.38
CA ASN A 8 5.08 18.28 9.17
C ASN A 8 3.90 17.70 8.36
N ASN A 9 4.18 17.16 7.16
CA ASN A 9 3.20 16.68 6.19
C ASN A 9 3.72 15.36 5.58
N LEU A 10 3.76 14.31 6.40
CA LEU A 10 3.98 12.96 5.89
C LEU A 10 2.63 12.41 5.43
N THR A 11 2.60 11.95 4.20
CA THR A 11 1.50 11.16 3.64
C THR A 11 1.80 9.69 3.87
N PHE A 12 0.79 9.02 4.40
CA PHE A 12 0.78 7.58 4.65
C PHE A 12 0.34 6.82 3.40
N VAL A 13 0.99 5.69 3.15
CA VAL A 13 0.70 4.75 2.07
C VAL A 13 0.75 3.34 2.65
N ASP A 14 -0.42 2.75 2.79
CA ASP A 14 -0.60 1.38 3.28
C ASP A 14 -0.02 0.32 2.31
N ASP A 15 0.34 -0.87 2.79
CA ASP A 15 0.86 -1.96 1.94
C ASP A 15 -0.17 -2.44 0.90
N LEU A 16 -1.48 -2.27 1.15
CA LEU A 16 -2.52 -2.57 0.16
C LEU A 16 -2.79 -1.42 -0.82
N ASP A 17 -2.16 -0.26 -0.64
CA ASP A 17 -2.39 0.88 -1.53
C ASP A 17 -1.94 0.54 -2.96
N SER A 18 -2.84 0.77 -3.91
CA SER A 18 -2.59 0.48 -5.33
C SER A 18 -1.42 1.25 -5.96
N ARG A 19 -0.89 2.28 -5.28
CA ARG A 19 0.35 2.97 -5.65
C ARG A 19 1.59 2.09 -5.49
N ILE A 20 1.53 1.07 -4.63
CA ILE A 20 2.57 0.06 -4.48
C ILE A 20 2.29 -1.09 -5.45
N ARG A 21 3.28 -1.40 -6.28
CA ARG A 21 3.22 -2.48 -7.27
C ARG A 21 4.21 -3.57 -6.89
N TYR A 22 3.68 -4.74 -6.58
CA TYR A 22 4.48 -5.91 -6.21
C TYR A 22 4.82 -6.75 -7.44
N SER A 23 6.03 -7.30 -7.46
CA SER A 23 6.40 -8.36 -8.40
C SER A 23 5.58 -9.64 -8.12
N ALA A 24 5.62 -10.61 -9.03
CA ALA A 24 4.94 -11.88 -8.79
C ALA A 24 5.50 -12.62 -7.56
N GLY A 25 4.62 -13.27 -6.81
CA GLY A 25 4.96 -14.18 -5.71
C GLY A 25 5.04 -13.56 -4.32
N TRP A 26 4.79 -12.25 -4.17
CA TRP A 26 4.60 -11.67 -2.84
C TRP A 26 3.38 -12.31 -2.14
N GLN A 27 3.53 -12.55 -0.85
CA GLN A 27 2.45 -13.05 0.00
C GLN A 27 1.76 -11.89 0.71
N VAL A 28 0.48 -12.03 1.01
CA VAL A 28 -0.29 -11.05 1.79
C VAL A 28 -0.78 -11.73 3.05
N VAL A 29 -0.55 -11.09 4.18
CA VAL A 29 -1.09 -11.52 5.48
C VAL A 29 -2.13 -10.50 5.92
N THR A 30 -3.26 -11.00 6.42
CA THR A 30 -4.37 -10.20 6.94
C THR A 30 -4.68 -10.58 8.39
N GLY A 31 -5.17 -9.65 9.20
CA GLY A 31 -5.45 -9.86 10.62
C GLY A 31 -4.19 -9.85 11.50
N GLY A 32 -3.12 -9.20 11.03
CA GLY A 32 -1.86 -9.01 11.75
C GLY A 32 -1.93 -7.90 12.80
N ALA A 33 -0.79 -7.63 13.42
CA ALA A 33 -0.61 -6.52 14.37
C ALA A 33 -0.03 -5.26 13.71
N GLU A 34 0.28 -5.36 12.42
CA GLU A 34 0.68 -4.29 11.52
C GLU A 34 -0.44 -3.25 11.30
N VAL A 35 -0.10 -2.12 10.68
CA VAL A 35 -1.08 -1.07 10.40
C VAL A 35 -2.18 -1.63 9.49
N ASP A 36 -3.43 -1.24 9.79
CA ASP A 36 -4.65 -1.77 9.16
C ASP A 36 -4.78 -3.31 9.14
N GLY A 37 -3.95 -4.00 9.93
CA GLY A 37 -3.93 -5.45 10.07
C GLY A 37 -3.34 -6.19 8.87
N THR A 38 -2.60 -5.51 7.98
CA THR A 38 -2.05 -6.11 6.75
C THR A 38 -0.55 -5.98 6.63
N LYS A 39 0.06 -6.90 5.86
CA LYS A 39 1.46 -6.80 5.42
C LYS A 39 1.71 -7.61 4.15
N HIS A 40 2.68 -7.16 3.37
CA HIS A 40 3.16 -7.87 2.18
C HIS A 40 4.55 -8.46 2.41
N GLY A 41 4.71 -9.74 2.06
CA GLY A 41 5.92 -10.53 2.29
C GLY A 41 6.67 -10.90 1.01
N ALA A 42 7.98 -10.73 1.00
CA ALA A 42 8.87 -11.23 -0.04
C ALA A 42 9.80 -12.30 0.53
N ASP A 43 9.70 -13.54 0.02
CA ASP A 43 10.43 -14.71 0.56
C ASP A 43 11.57 -15.23 -0.33
N LYS A 44 11.72 -14.66 -1.52
CA LYS A 44 12.76 -15.03 -2.50
C LYS A 44 13.58 -13.81 -2.89
N ALA A 45 14.85 -14.08 -3.22
CA ALA A 45 15.74 -13.09 -3.81
C ALA A 45 15.18 -12.59 -5.15
N GLY A 46 15.28 -11.29 -5.39
CA GLY A 46 14.81 -10.62 -6.60
C GLY A 46 13.35 -10.20 -6.58
N MET A 47 12.58 -10.56 -5.55
CA MET A 47 11.22 -10.02 -5.38
C MET A 47 11.28 -8.53 -5.05
N SER A 48 10.46 -7.74 -5.73
CA SER A 48 10.47 -6.29 -5.61
C SER A 48 9.10 -5.66 -5.39
N ALA A 49 9.07 -4.52 -4.71
CA ALA A 49 7.93 -3.62 -4.63
C ALA A 49 8.34 -2.26 -5.19
N THR A 50 7.51 -1.69 -6.06
CA THR A 50 7.75 -0.40 -6.71
C THR A 50 6.71 0.60 -6.25
N PHE A 51 7.15 1.78 -5.84
CA PHE A 51 6.29 2.88 -5.39
C PHE A 51 6.68 4.17 -6.11
N ASN A 52 5.71 4.80 -6.77
CA ASN A 52 5.89 6.07 -7.45
C ASN A 52 5.30 7.20 -6.60
N PHE A 53 6.07 8.26 -6.40
CA PHE A 53 5.65 9.44 -5.66
C PHE A 53 6.22 10.71 -6.28
N THR A 54 5.69 11.87 -5.88
CA THR A 54 6.16 13.16 -6.36
C THR A 54 6.47 14.04 -5.16
N GLY A 55 7.70 14.55 -5.08
CA GLY A 55 8.12 15.60 -4.16
C GLY A 55 7.73 16.99 -4.68
N GLU A 56 7.60 17.98 -3.80
CA GLU A 56 7.26 19.38 -4.12
C GLU A 56 8.33 20.36 -3.62
N GLU A 57 8.64 21.45 -4.31
CA GLU A 57 9.65 22.38 -3.81
C GLU A 57 9.18 23.01 -2.50
N PRO A 58 9.88 22.83 -1.36
CA PRO A 58 9.46 23.47 -0.13
C PRO A 58 9.55 24.99 -0.32
N PRO A 59 8.75 25.79 0.42
CA PRO A 59 8.82 27.24 0.34
C PRO A 59 10.27 27.72 0.52
N PRO A 60 10.72 28.78 -0.18
CA PRO A 60 12.12 29.22 -0.19
C PRO A 60 12.69 29.59 1.19
N SER A 61 11.84 29.66 2.22
CA SER A 61 12.19 29.93 3.62
C SER A 61 12.50 28.67 4.45
N LYS A 62 12.34 27.45 3.92
CA LYS A 62 12.68 26.20 4.64
C LYS A 62 13.29 25.15 3.71
N PRO A 63 14.58 24.78 3.88
CA PRO A 63 15.04 23.51 3.34
C PRO A 63 14.38 22.41 4.18
N LYS A 64 13.46 21.65 3.57
CA LYS A 64 13.08 20.35 4.12
C LYS A 64 13.40 19.29 3.08
N PRO A 65 14.25 18.33 3.42
CA PRO A 65 14.45 17.14 2.60
C PRO A 65 13.15 16.43 2.27
N PHE A 66 12.96 16.03 1.01
CA PHE A 66 12.08 14.92 0.70
C PHE A 66 12.65 13.66 1.30
N ILE A 67 11.80 12.92 2.01
CA ILE A 67 12.17 11.66 2.65
C ILE A 67 11.07 10.66 2.33
N ALA A 68 11.47 9.46 1.92
CA ALA A 68 10.64 8.26 1.93
C ALA A 68 11.11 7.35 3.07
N LEU A 69 10.19 7.01 3.97
CA LEU A 69 10.39 6.03 5.02
C LEU A 69 9.74 4.73 4.60
N VAL A 70 10.51 3.64 4.59
CA VAL A 70 9.96 2.29 4.40
C VAL A 70 9.88 1.61 5.75
N VAL A 71 8.69 1.17 6.12
CA VAL A 71 8.42 0.61 7.44
C VAL A 71 7.76 -0.76 7.32
N GLY A 72 8.12 -1.66 8.22
CA GLY A 72 7.54 -2.99 8.26
C GLY A 72 7.75 -3.70 9.59
N SER A 73 7.69 -5.02 9.53
CA SER A 73 7.86 -5.87 10.70
C SER A 73 8.98 -6.89 10.54
N LEU A 74 9.49 -7.35 11.68
CA LEU A 74 10.50 -8.39 11.78
C LEU A 74 9.93 -9.52 12.62
N GLY A 75 10.33 -10.74 12.31
CA GLY A 75 10.03 -11.91 13.12
C GLY A 75 11.27 -12.69 13.50
N SER A 76 11.07 -13.77 14.25
CA SER A 76 12.15 -14.62 14.74
C SER A 76 12.89 -15.34 13.62
N VAL A 77 14.19 -15.58 13.85
CA VAL A 77 15.10 -16.16 12.85
C VAL A 77 14.68 -17.57 12.41
N ASP A 78 14.04 -18.34 13.29
CA ASP A 78 13.58 -19.71 13.05
C ASP A 78 12.33 -19.79 12.17
N VAL A 79 11.56 -18.71 12.05
CA VAL A 79 10.31 -18.66 11.26
C VAL A 79 10.44 -17.75 10.04
N TYR A 80 11.08 -16.59 10.19
CA TYR A 80 11.14 -15.55 9.16
C TYR A 80 12.56 -15.22 8.70
N GLY A 81 13.58 -15.82 9.33
CA GLY A 81 14.96 -15.69 8.89
C GLY A 81 15.56 -14.30 9.09
N ILE A 82 16.54 -13.98 8.23
CA ILE A 82 17.30 -12.73 8.24
C ILE A 82 17.24 -12.12 6.83
N PRO A 83 16.10 -11.53 6.44
CA PRO A 83 15.96 -10.90 5.13
C PRO A 83 16.94 -9.73 5.00
N SER A 84 17.42 -9.53 3.78
CA SER A 84 18.19 -8.34 3.42
C SER A 84 17.58 -7.71 2.20
N THR A 85 17.46 -6.39 2.23
CA THR A 85 16.83 -5.60 1.18
C THR A 85 17.74 -4.50 0.66
N THR A 86 17.53 -4.12 -0.59
CA THR A 86 18.08 -2.90 -1.20
C THR A 86 16.95 -1.94 -1.52
N TYR A 87 17.28 -0.65 -1.50
CA TYR A 87 16.37 0.45 -1.80
C TYR A 87 17.01 1.31 -2.87
N ALA A 88 16.37 1.38 -4.04
CA ALA A 88 16.80 2.24 -5.12
C ALA A 88 15.77 3.34 -5.37
N ILE A 89 16.24 4.58 -5.54
CA ILE A 89 15.41 5.71 -5.95
C ILE A 89 15.93 6.16 -7.31
N ASP A 90 15.04 6.19 -8.30
CA ASP A 90 15.34 6.54 -9.70
C ASP A 90 16.46 5.70 -10.35
N GLY A 91 16.63 4.47 -9.85
CA GLY A 91 17.64 3.52 -10.31
C GLY A 91 18.92 3.49 -9.46
N ASP A 92 19.14 4.50 -8.61
CA ASP A 92 20.32 4.58 -7.75
C ASP A 92 20.05 3.95 -6.37
N ILE A 93 20.92 3.04 -5.93
CA ILE A 93 20.81 2.45 -4.59
C ILE A 93 21.11 3.52 -3.52
N VAL A 94 20.09 3.88 -2.75
CA VAL A 94 20.17 4.88 -1.67
C VAL A 94 20.31 4.23 -0.30
N GLY A 95 20.07 2.93 -0.18
CA GLY A 95 20.18 2.24 1.09
C GLY A 95 20.09 0.72 0.97
N THR A 96 20.53 0.06 2.03
CA THR A 96 20.41 -1.37 2.23
C THR A 96 20.03 -1.65 3.67
N TYR A 97 19.26 -2.72 3.89
CA TYR A 97 18.92 -3.18 5.23
C TYR A 97 19.19 -4.67 5.35
N THR A 98 19.68 -5.10 6.51
CA THR A 98 19.78 -6.50 6.89
C THR A 98 19.14 -6.64 8.25
N ALA A 99 18.15 -7.52 8.36
CA ALA A 99 17.47 -7.74 9.63
C ALA A 99 18.46 -8.18 10.73
N PRO A 100 18.27 -7.75 11.99
CA PRO A 100 18.99 -8.33 13.10
C PRO A 100 18.48 -9.75 13.40
N VAL A 101 19.30 -10.56 14.08
CA VAL A 101 18.85 -11.85 14.61
C VAL A 101 17.85 -11.62 15.75
N LEU A 102 16.62 -12.08 15.57
CA LEU A 102 15.61 -12.14 16.63
C LEU A 102 15.45 -13.59 17.09
N GLY A 103 15.52 -13.82 18.39
CA GLY A 103 15.34 -15.16 18.98
C GLY A 103 13.91 -15.71 18.79
N PRO A 104 13.70 -17.02 19.00
CA PRO A 104 12.39 -17.66 18.82
C PRO A 104 11.26 -16.95 19.58
N GLY A 105 10.11 -16.78 18.91
CA GLY A 105 8.92 -16.13 19.48
C GLY A 105 9.00 -14.60 19.60
N LEU A 106 10.11 -13.97 19.21
CA LEU A 106 10.25 -12.52 19.20
C LEU A 106 9.83 -11.92 17.86
N PHE A 107 9.24 -10.73 17.91
CA PHE A 107 8.90 -9.93 16.74
C PHE A 107 9.08 -8.44 17.04
N ARG A 108 9.19 -7.63 15.98
CA ARG A 108 9.20 -6.16 16.06
C ARG A 108 8.25 -5.60 15.02
N LEU A 109 7.47 -4.61 15.42
CA LEU A 109 6.58 -3.85 14.55
C LEU A 109 7.15 -2.44 14.35
N ASN A 110 6.66 -1.73 13.33
CA ASN A 110 7.06 -0.34 13.05
C ASN A 110 8.58 -0.17 12.89
N GLN A 111 9.24 -1.15 12.27
CA GLN A 111 10.66 -1.11 12.02
C GLN A 111 10.93 -0.30 10.74
N THR A 112 11.62 0.83 10.87
CA THR A 112 12.12 1.59 9.73
C THR A 112 13.28 0.84 9.09
N PHE A 113 13.15 0.51 7.81
CA PHE A 113 14.18 -0.16 7.02
C PHE A 113 14.97 0.82 6.14
N LEU A 114 14.32 1.90 5.71
CA LEU A 114 14.93 2.99 4.95
C LEU A 114 14.48 4.32 5.53
N ASP A 115 15.45 5.20 5.72
CA ASP A 115 15.29 6.65 5.82
C ASP A 115 16.05 7.24 4.64
N SER A 116 15.32 7.69 3.60
CA SER A 116 15.96 8.09 2.36
C SER A 116 16.77 9.38 2.54
N PRO A 117 17.78 9.63 1.68
CA PRO A 117 18.36 10.94 1.55
C PRO A 117 17.30 11.98 1.17
N THR A 118 17.67 13.26 1.31
CA THR A 118 16.97 14.39 0.69
C THR A 118 16.83 14.17 -0.81
N LEU A 119 15.60 14.23 -1.32
CA LEU A 119 15.32 14.22 -2.75
C LEU A 119 14.92 15.61 -3.24
N ASP A 120 14.95 15.79 -4.55
CA ASP A 120 14.46 16.99 -5.22
C ASP A 120 12.92 17.00 -5.28
N ALA A 121 12.37 18.14 -5.67
CA ALA A 121 10.95 18.31 -5.91
C ALA A 121 10.52 17.74 -7.28
N ALA A 122 10.66 16.43 -7.46
CA ALA A 122 10.37 15.75 -8.71
C ALA A 122 9.55 14.49 -8.50
N SER A 123 9.10 13.88 -9.61
CA SER A 123 8.58 12.52 -9.57
C SER A 123 9.74 11.54 -9.39
N HIS A 124 9.59 10.66 -8.42
CA HIS A 124 10.55 9.65 -8.01
C HIS A 124 9.93 8.27 -8.04
N THR A 125 10.77 7.27 -8.31
CA THR A 125 10.41 5.86 -8.22
C THR A 125 11.29 5.18 -7.18
N LEU A 126 10.67 4.71 -6.08
CA LEU A 126 11.30 3.83 -5.11
C LEU A 126 11.11 2.38 -5.53
N VAL A 127 12.20 1.61 -5.57
CA VAL A 127 12.22 0.17 -5.77
C VAL A 127 12.84 -0.50 -4.54
N ILE A 128 12.05 -1.31 -3.86
CA ILE A 128 12.47 -2.15 -2.73
C ILE A 128 12.72 -3.54 -3.30
N THR A 129 13.89 -4.12 -3.06
CA THR A 129 14.21 -5.48 -3.54
C THR A 129 14.71 -6.35 -2.39
N ASN A 130 14.10 -7.52 -2.18
CA ASN A 130 14.67 -8.56 -1.32
C ASN A 130 15.87 -9.19 -2.05
N VAL A 131 17.07 -9.10 -1.47
CA VAL A 131 18.31 -9.52 -2.16
C VAL A 131 18.79 -10.90 -1.78
N ASN A 132 18.27 -11.47 -0.68
CA ASN A 132 18.54 -12.85 -0.30
C ASN A 132 17.24 -13.65 -0.26
N GLY A 133 17.38 -14.97 -0.13
CA GLY A 133 16.23 -15.86 -0.09
C GLY A 133 16.64 -17.32 -0.02
N THR A 134 16.47 -17.91 1.16
CA THR A 134 16.36 -19.35 1.41
C THR A 134 15.55 -19.55 2.68
N SER A 135 14.55 -20.43 2.65
CA SER A 135 13.62 -20.61 3.77
C SER A 135 14.33 -21.04 5.06
N PRO A 136 14.03 -20.41 6.22
CA PRO A 136 13.15 -19.25 6.39
C PRO A 136 13.86 -17.94 6.00
N ASN A 137 13.20 -17.10 5.22
CA ASN A 137 13.63 -15.73 4.91
C ASN A 137 12.43 -14.98 4.34
N VAL A 138 11.87 -14.01 5.08
CA VAL A 138 10.76 -13.19 4.59
C VAL A 138 10.95 -11.74 5.01
N PHE A 139 11.05 -10.85 4.03
CA PHE A 139 10.92 -9.42 4.23
C PHE A 139 9.44 -9.04 4.32
N TRP A 140 9.02 -8.30 5.35
CA TRP A 140 7.63 -7.86 5.55
C TRP A 140 7.51 -6.35 5.45
N LEU A 141 6.82 -5.86 4.42
CA LEU A 141 6.43 -4.45 4.25
C LEU A 141 5.06 -4.21 4.88
N ASP A 142 4.92 -3.09 5.60
CA ASP A 142 3.67 -2.64 6.24
C ASP A 142 3.20 -1.31 5.63
N TYR A 143 4.06 -0.29 5.60
CA TYR A 143 3.69 0.97 4.98
C TYR A 143 4.88 1.81 4.53
N ILE A 144 4.59 2.82 3.72
CA ILE A 144 5.52 3.85 3.31
C ILE A 144 4.99 5.20 3.79
N LEU A 145 5.87 6.02 4.37
CA LEU A 145 5.60 7.44 4.60
C LEU A 145 6.42 8.25 3.61
N PHE A 146 5.84 9.28 3.03
CA PHE A 146 6.58 10.22 2.20
C PHE A 146 6.05 11.64 2.39
N ALA A 147 6.90 12.65 2.18
CA ALA A 147 6.43 14.03 2.15
C ALA A 147 5.68 14.29 0.83
N ALA A 148 4.35 14.46 0.88
CA ALA A 148 3.54 14.72 -0.32
C ALA A 148 3.25 16.22 -0.53
N SER A 149 2.96 16.57 -1.78
CA SER A 149 2.42 17.87 -2.15
C SER A 149 1.05 18.13 -1.53
N THR A 150 0.78 19.33 -1.04
CA THR A 150 -0.60 19.75 -0.75
C THR A 150 -1.22 20.25 -2.05
N PRO A 151 -2.38 19.74 -2.51
CA PRO A 151 -2.99 20.27 -3.73
C PRO A 151 -3.28 21.76 -3.55
N PRO A 152 -2.98 22.62 -4.54
CA PRO A 152 -3.39 24.02 -4.47
C PRO A 152 -4.91 24.10 -4.32
N PRO A 153 -5.45 25.02 -3.49
CA PRO A 153 -6.89 25.18 -3.36
C PRO A 153 -7.51 25.42 -4.75
N PRO A 154 -8.70 24.87 -5.03
CA PRO A 154 -9.35 25.06 -6.31
C PRO A 154 -9.48 26.56 -6.59
N ALA A 155 -8.96 27.00 -7.74
CA ALA A 155 -9.10 28.37 -8.17
C ALA A 155 -10.59 28.72 -8.17
N SER A 156 -11.00 29.70 -7.36
CA SER A 156 -12.35 30.24 -7.42
C SER A 156 -12.54 30.89 -8.78
N SER A 157 -13.18 30.17 -9.70
CA SER A 157 -13.71 30.74 -10.92
C SER A 157 -14.75 31.80 -10.53
N THR A 158 -14.38 33.07 -10.66
CA THR A 158 -15.32 34.17 -10.52
C THR A 158 -16.31 34.06 -11.68
N ILE A 159 -17.52 33.55 -11.40
CA ILE A 159 -18.60 33.52 -12.40
C ILE A 159 -19.11 34.95 -12.55
N THR A 160 -18.68 35.64 -13.61
CA THR A 160 -19.34 36.87 -14.04
C THR A 160 -20.66 36.50 -14.67
N SER A 161 -21.76 36.64 -13.92
CA SER A 161 -23.12 36.50 -14.42
C SER A 161 -23.43 37.63 -15.41
N SER A 162 -23.34 37.36 -16.72
CA SER A 162 -23.94 38.20 -17.75
C SER A 162 -25.38 37.73 -18.01
N THR A 163 -26.34 38.54 -17.58
CA THR A 163 -27.77 38.36 -17.81
C THR A 163 -28.08 38.64 -19.28
N THR A 164 -28.47 37.61 -20.05
CA THR A 164 -29.12 37.80 -21.36
C THR A 164 -30.37 36.93 -21.46
N THR A 165 -31.50 37.63 -21.45
CA THR A 165 -32.86 37.14 -21.66
C THR A 165 -33.03 36.73 -23.13
N SER A 166 -33.53 35.52 -23.40
CA SER A 166 -34.17 35.17 -24.68
C SER A 166 -35.06 33.92 -24.56
N THR A 167 -36.36 34.19 -24.64
CA THR A 167 -37.52 33.41 -25.10
C THR A 167 -37.39 31.93 -25.52
N ASN A 168 -38.17 31.12 -24.78
CA ASN A 168 -38.97 29.94 -25.11
C ASN A 168 -39.07 29.49 -26.59
N THR A 169 -38.76 28.22 -26.87
CA THR A 169 -39.50 27.35 -27.83
C THR A 169 -39.10 25.87 -27.65
N GLN A 170 -40.09 25.05 -27.28
CA GLN A 170 -40.08 23.58 -27.26
C GLN A 170 -40.41 23.07 -28.68
N PRO A 171 -39.86 21.93 -29.16
CA PRO A 171 -40.66 20.70 -29.19
C PRO A 171 -39.90 19.38 -28.92
N SER A 172 -40.67 18.46 -28.32
CA SER A 172 -40.71 16.98 -28.35
C SER A 172 -39.47 16.09 -28.65
N SER A 173 -39.32 15.15 -27.71
CA SER A 173 -39.13 13.68 -27.86
C SER A 173 -37.81 13.11 -28.40
N SER A 174 -37.04 12.48 -27.51
CA SER A 174 -36.49 11.12 -27.72
C SER A 174 -36.07 10.46 -26.39
N VAL A 175 -36.80 9.38 -26.09
CA VAL A 175 -36.57 8.13 -25.35
C VAL A 175 -35.26 7.96 -24.51
N PRO A 176 -35.34 7.41 -23.28
CA PRO A 176 -34.20 7.19 -22.39
C PRO A 176 -33.31 6.03 -22.83
N HIS A 177 -31.99 6.23 -22.77
CA HIS A 177 -31.01 5.16 -22.87
C HIS A 177 -31.03 4.32 -21.57
N LYS A 178 -31.56 3.11 -21.70
CA LYS A 178 -31.53 2.04 -20.71
C LYS A 178 -30.14 1.41 -20.73
N SER A 179 -29.35 1.60 -19.68
CA SER A 179 -28.15 0.79 -19.45
C SER A 179 -28.59 -0.60 -19.00
N ASN A 180 -28.17 -1.63 -19.73
CA ASN A 180 -28.35 -3.02 -19.33
C ASN A 180 -27.26 -3.33 -18.30
N ASP A 181 -27.60 -3.24 -17.01
CA ASP A 181 -26.80 -3.86 -15.97
C ASP A 181 -26.91 -5.37 -16.09
N VAL A 182 -25.86 -5.94 -16.66
CA VAL A 182 -25.65 -7.38 -16.77
C VAL A 182 -25.37 -7.91 -15.36
N ALA A 183 -26.28 -8.76 -14.91
CA ALA A 183 -26.14 -9.60 -13.75
C ALA A 183 -24.93 -10.53 -13.88
N ILE A 184 -23.99 -10.44 -12.94
CA ILE A 184 -22.98 -11.48 -12.71
C ILE A 184 -23.17 -12.01 -11.28
N VAL A 185 -23.97 -13.08 -11.20
CA VAL A 185 -23.63 -14.35 -10.52
C VAL A 185 -22.77 -14.20 -9.25
N GLY A 186 -23.42 -13.97 -8.11
CA GLY A 186 -22.87 -14.24 -6.78
C GLY A 186 -23.02 -15.72 -6.43
N GLY A 187 -22.23 -16.58 -7.06
CA GLY A 187 -22.30 -18.04 -6.93
C GLY A 187 -21.09 -18.66 -6.24
N VAL A 188 -20.72 -18.24 -5.02
CA VAL A 188 -19.71 -18.98 -4.22
C VAL A 188 -20.01 -19.03 -2.71
N ILE A 189 -20.90 -18.19 -2.16
CA ILE A 189 -21.10 -18.14 -0.71
C ILE A 189 -21.92 -19.35 -0.18
N GLY A 190 -22.66 -20.06 -1.05
CA GLY A 190 -23.43 -21.25 -0.65
C GLY A 190 -22.63 -22.56 -0.54
N GLY A 191 -21.43 -22.64 -1.12
CA GLY A 191 -20.69 -23.91 -1.26
C GLY A 191 -20.05 -24.40 0.04
N ILE A 192 -19.43 -23.50 0.81
CA ILE A 192 -18.68 -23.88 2.02
C ILE A 192 -19.63 -24.19 3.18
N GLY A 193 -20.73 -23.42 3.32
CA GLY A 193 -21.75 -23.69 4.32
C GLY A 193 -22.50 -25.00 4.08
N GLY A 194 -22.83 -25.31 2.82
CA GLY A 194 -23.52 -26.56 2.46
C GLY A 194 -22.67 -27.80 2.71
N LEU A 195 -21.36 -27.74 2.39
CA LEU A 195 -20.46 -28.89 2.59
C LEU A 195 -20.23 -29.19 4.09
N ALA A 196 -20.10 -28.16 4.91
CA ALA A 196 -19.91 -28.31 6.36
C ALA A 196 -21.15 -28.92 7.04
N LEU A 197 -22.36 -28.51 6.63
CA LEU A 197 -23.61 -29.06 7.16
C LEU A 197 -23.80 -30.53 6.76
N LEU A 198 -23.49 -30.90 5.52
CA LEU A 198 -23.60 -32.28 5.05
C LEU A 198 -22.58 -33.20 5.73
N ALA A 199 -21.34 -32.74 5.92
CA ALA A 199 -20.31 -33.48 6.65
C ALA A 199 -20.69 -33.67 8.13
N GLY A 200 -21.23 -32.63 8.78
CA GLY A 200 -21.69 -32.71 10.17
C GLY A 200 -22.83 -33.71 10.37
N LEU A 201 -23.84 -33.70 9.48
CA LEU A 201 -24.96 -34.66 9.51
C LEU A 201 -24.51 -36.11 9.29
N LEU A 202 -23.57 -36.32 8.36
CA LEU A 202 -23.02 -37.65 8.09
C LEU A 202 -22.25 -38.22 9.28
N LEU A 203 -21.38 -37.41 9.90
CA LEU A 203 -20.61 -37.81 11.07
C LEU A 203 -21.52 -38.09 12.28
N TRP A 204 -22.54 -37.27 12.48
CA TRP A 204 -23.54 -37.49 13.54
C TRP A 204 -24.31 -38.80 13.33
N TRP A 205 -24.72 -39.11 12.10
CA TRP A 205 -25.43 -40.35 11.82
C TRP A 205 -24.56 -41.60 12.02
N LEU A 206 -23.29 -41.54 11.62
CA LEU A 206 -22.32 -42.62 11.87
C LEU A 206 -22.03 -42.81 13.36
N SER A 207 -22.06 -41.75 14.17
CA SER A 207 -21.87 -41.83 15.62
C SER A 207 -23.05 -42.44 16.40
N ARG A 208 -24.20 -42.64 15.73
CA ARG A 208 -25.42 -43.23 16.33
C ARG A 208 -25.62 -44.72 16.01
N ARG A 209 -24.73 -45.33 15.23
CA ARG A 209 -24.65 -46.77 15.05
C ARG A 209 -23.62 -47.36 16.02
#